data_AF-A0A6I1CNU6-F1
#
_entry.id   AF-A0A6I1CNU6-F1
#
_cell.length_a   1.000
_cell.length_b   1.000
_cell.length_c   1.000
_cell.angle_alpha   90.00
_cell.angle_beta   90.00
_cell.angle_gamma   90.00
#
_symmetry.space_group_name_H-M   'P 1'
#
loop_
_entity.id
_entity.type
_entity.pdbx_description
1 polymer ?
#
loop_
_entity_poly.entity_id
_entity_poly.type
_entity_poly.pdbx_seq_one_letter_code
_entity_poly.pdbx_strand_id
1 'polypeptide(L)'
;MSRYERERARLVEEYVTAAWKMWQSLSPADWWNDAITQGASANLTSRYMAFVERMRRLGIAYADIALGLVGATAQGQLPEFEVVRDNTDPWKMMLRPVESYRDASSKEPHLRPSAWENLEADAQRSVDRWLEEANERLIDIIDTDSMIAGTHATLERYRESGVTRYRRIIHPELSKTGTCGLCVVAADRVYSIAALMPLHGNCHCTVLPIVGDNDPGLRLNDDDLKRIYREAGGTTAAKLRQTRVLTLTNSEIGPVLSAKDVKPRKDVDWHQPDADMTREQIQRMLERANVFTAYYRKVESTGKAEHFRYEEHTYHFEPSPHLKQALASNLAFAQQLRARLRLAA
;
A
#
# COMPACT_ATOMS: atom_id res chain seq x y z
N MET A 1 -17.70 2.61 13.98
CA MET A 1 -17.16 1.99 12.75
C MET A 1 -18.18 2.03 11.63
N SER A 2 -17.91 2.84 10.61
CA SER A 2 -18.70 2.81 9.37
C SER A 2 -18.59 1.42 8.72
N ARG A 3 -19.62 0.99 7.97
CA ARG A 3 -19.61 -0.32 7.29
C ARG A 3 -18.41 -0.45 6.32
N TYR A 4 -18.05 0.66 5.68
CA TYR A 4 -16.90 0.77 4.78
C TYR A 4 -15.59 0.40 5.50
N GLU A 5 -15.34 1.01 6.66
CA GLU A 5 -14.09 0.80 7.41
C GLU A 5 -13.97 -0.58 8.04
N ARG A 6 -15.09 -1.20 8.45
CA ARG A 6 -15.08 -2.62 8.82
C ARG A 6 -14.61 -3.50 7.70
N GLU A 7 -15.16 -3.27 6.52
CA GLU A 7 -14.86 -4.08 5.36
C GLU A 7 -13.43 -3.87 4.88
N ARG A 8 -12.95 -2.61 4.87
CA ARG A 8 -11.55 -2.31 4.56
C ARG A 8 -10.59 -3.02 5.51
N ALA A 9 -10.80 -2.89 6.82
CA ALA A 9 -9.96 -3.53 7.83
C ALA A 9 -9.95 -5.06 7.69
N ARG A 10 -11.12 -5.66 7.43
CA ARG A 10 -11.26 -7.10 7.17
C ARG A 10 -10.46 -7.55 5.94
N LEU A 11 -10.52 -6.80 4.85
CA LEU A 11 -9.76 -7.09 3.63
C LEU A 11 -8.24 -6.97 3.84
N VAL A 12 -7.80 -5.97 4.61
CA VAL A 12 -6.39 -5.80 4.99
C VAL A 12 -5.92 -7.00 5.82
N GLU A 13 -6.67 -7.37 6.86
CA GLU A 13 -6.36 -8.53 7.70
C GLU A 13 -6.30 -9.83 6.88
N GLU A 14 -7.30 -10.08 6.03
CA GLU A 14 -7.32 -11.24 5.12
C GLU A 14 -6.05 -11.33 4.27
N TYR A 15 -5.63 -10.21 3.67
CA TYR A 15 -4.46 -10.17 2.81
C TYR A 15 -3.17 -10.36 3.61
N VAL A 16 -2.98 -9.59 4.69
CA VAL A 16 -1.77 -9.63 5.52
C VAL A 16 -1.59 -11.02 6.11
N THR A 17 -2.64 -11.62 6.69
CA THR A 17 -2.54 -12.98 7.26
C THR A 17 -2.15 -14.01 6.20
N ALA A 18 -2.76 -13.95 5.01
CA ALA A 18 -2.44 -14.90 3.94
C ALA A 18 -1.01 -14.69 3.39
N ALA A 19 -0.58 -13.44 3.23
CA ALA A 19 0.74 -13.10 2.72
C ALA A 19 1.84 -13.43 3.74
N TRP A 20 1.63 -13.12 5.01
CA TRP A 20 2.57 -13.43 6.08
C TRP A 20 2.76 -14.93 6.26
N LYS A 21 1.65 -15.71 6.24
CA LYS A 21 1.72 -17.17 6.27
C LYS A 21 2.52 -17.74 5.09
N MET A 22 2.44 -17.12 3.92
CA MET A 22 3.25 -17.51 2.77
C MET A 22 4.74 -17.25 3.03
N TRP A 23 5.10 -16.06 3.53
CA TRP A 23 6.49 -15.74 3.88
C TRP A 23 7.08 -16.66 4.96
N GLN A 24 6.31 -16.95 6.01
CA GLN A 24 6.70 -17.87 7.08
C GLN A 24 6.83 -19.32 6.63
N SER A 25 6.22 -19.70 5.50
CA SER A 25 6.36 -21.06 4.95
C SER A 25 7.72 -21.33 4.29
N LEU A 26 8.47 -20.28 3.95
CA LEU A 26 9.81 -20.37 3.38
C LEU A 26 10.85 -20.56 4.48
N SER A 27 11.99 -21.20 4.19
CA SER A 27 13.09 -21.33 5.16
C SER A 27 13.92 -20.04 5.28
N PRO A 28 14.75 -19.88 6.32
CA PRO A 28 15.68 -18.75 6.41
C PRO A 28 16.61 -18.61 5.20
N ALA A 29 17.08 -19.74 4.64
CA ALA A 29 17.91 -19.72 3.44
C ALA A 29 17.14 -19.22 2.21
N ASP A 30 15.85 -19.56 2.07
CA ASP A 30 15.02 -19.09 0.98
C ASP A 30 14.82 -17.57 1.01
N TRP A 31 14.80 -16.93 2.19
CA TRP A 31 14.73 -15.48 2.31
C TRP A 31 15.96 -14.77 1.75
N TRP A 32 17.09 -15.47 1.58
CA TRP A 32 18.30 -14.96 0.92
C TRP A 32 18.44 -15.38 -0.55
N ASN A 33 17.66 -16.37 -1.01
CA ASN A 33 17.66 -16.81 -2.39
C ASN A 33 16.69 -15.97 -3.23
N ASP A 34 17.21 -15.14 -4.13
CA ASP A 34 16.37 -14.25 -4.94
C ASP A 34 15.43 -15.02 -5.86
N ALA A 35 15.78 -16.25 -6.27
CA ALA A 35 14.86 -17.07 -7.04
C ALA A 35 13.57 -17.33 -6.23
N ILE A 36 13.68 -17.59 -4.93
CA ILE A 36 12.51 -17.94 -4.13
C ILE A 36 11.72 -16.69 -3.75
N THR A 37 12.39 -15.62 -3.33
CA THR A 37 11.72 -14.38 -2.93
C THR A 37 11.03 -13.68 -4.10
N GLN A 38 11.59 -13.75 -5.31
CA GLN A 38 10.94 -13.22 -6.52
C GLN A 38 9.69 -14.02 -6.89
N GLY A 39 9.76 -15.36 -6.84
CA GLY A 39 8.61 -16.22 -7.17
C GLY A 39 7.49 -16.12 -6.14
N ALA A 40 7.86 -16.05 -4.86
CA ALA A 40 6.95 -15.74 -3.75
C ALA A 40 6.24 -14.40 -3.97
N SER A 41 7.02 -13.35 -4.26
CA SER A 41 6.49 -12.01 -4.49
C SER A 41 5.62 -11.93 -5.74
N ALA A 42 5.90 -12.70 -6.80
CA ALA A 42 5.03 -12.82 -7.96
C ALA A 42 3.64 -13.37 -7.56
N ASN A 43 3.61 -14.44 -6.73
CA ASN A 43 2.36 -14.99 -6.23
C ASN A 43 1.57 -13.99 -5.38
N LEU A 44 2.27 -13.29 -4.47
CA LEU A 44 1.64 -12.29 -3.61
C LEU A 44 1.13 -11.10 -4.42
N THR A 45 1.85 -10.69 -5.47
CA THR A 45 1.45 -9.59 -6.35
C THR A 45 0.14 -9.90 -7.07
N SER A 46 -0.02 -11.12 -7.59
CA SER A 46 -1.29 -11.57 -8.17
C SER A 46 -2.47 -11.38 -7.21
N ARG A 47 -2.28 -11.71 -5.93
CA ARG A 47 -3.29 -11.56 -4.87
C ARG A 47 -3.49 -10.10 -4.50
N TYR A 48 -2.42 -9.31 -4.46
CA TYR A 48 -2.45 -7.88 -4.16
C TYR A 48 -3.28 -7.13 -5.21
N MET A 49 -3.14 -7.47 -6.50
CA MET A 49 -3.95 -6.85 -7.55
C MET A 49 -5.45 -7.09 -7.33
N ALA A 50 -5.85 -8.31 -6.94
CA ALA A 50 -7.23 -8.62 -6.61
C ALA A 50 -7.71 -7.90 -5.32
N PHE A 51 -6.81 -7.72 -4.35
CA PHE A 51 -7.06 -6.92 -3.16
C PHE A 51 -7.32 -5.45 -3.53
N VAL A 52 -6.51 -4.83 -4.40
CA VAL A 52 -6.71 -3.47 -4.88
C VAL A 52 -8.05 -3.33 -5.61
N GLU A 53 -8.42 -4.30 -6.45
CA GLU A 53 -9.75 -4.31 -7.10
C GLU A 53 -10.90 -4.34 -6.09
N ARG A 54 -10.77 -5.13 -5.01
CA ARG A 54 -11.77 -5.15 -3.92
C ARG A 54 -11.82 -3.80 -3.20
N MET A 55 -10.67 -3.15 -2.96
CA MET A 55 -10.60 -1.82 -2.35
C MET A 55 -11.23 -0.73 -3.22
N ARG A 56 -10.93 -0.73 -4.52
CA ARG A 56 -11.55 0.22 -5.47
C ARG A 56 -13.06 0.03 -5.53
N ARG A 57 -13.55 -1.21 -5.63
CA ARG A 57 -15.01 -1.51 -5.58
C ARG A 57 -15.66 -1.03 -4.29
N LEU A 58 -14.99 -1.22 -3.16
CA LEU A 58 -15.47 -0.75 -1.86
C LEU A 58 -15.56 0.79 -1.82
N GLY A 59 -14.55 1.49 -2.35
CA GLY A 59 -14.55 2.96 -2.49
C GLY A 59 -15.67 3.48 -3.39
N ILE A 60 -15.89 2.85 -4.55
CA ILE A 60 -16.99 3.20 -5.46
C ILE A 60 -18.36 3.03 -4.78
N ALA A 61 -18.57 1.89 -4.09
CA ALA A 61 -19.83 1.64 -3.39
C ALA A 61 -20.09 2.67 -2.27
N TYR A 62 -19.03 3.08 -1.56
CA TYR A 62 -19.12 4.15 -0.58
C TYR A 62 -19.45 5.50 -1.22
N ALA A 63 -18.80 5.83 -2.35
CA ALA A 63 -19.03 7.05 -3.09
C ALA A 63 -20.49 7.17 -3.56
N ASP A 64 -21.07 6.08 -4.09
CA ASP A 64 -22.45 6.06 -4.56
C ASP A 64 -23.45 6.38 -3.44
N ILE A 65 -23.22 5.83 -2.25
CA ILE A 65 -24.02 6.16 -1.05
C ILE A 65 -23.83 7.63 -0.67
N ALA A 66 -22.59 8.11 -0.64
CA ALA A 66 -22.26 9.48 -0.25
C ALA A 66 -22.83 10.53 -1.22
N LEU A 67 -22.85 10.26 -2.52
CA LEU A 67 -23.49 11.10 -3.53
C LEU A 67 -25.00 11.19 -3.30
N GLY A 68 -25.65 10.07 -2.96
CA GLY A 68 -27.07 10.04 -2.62
C GLY A 68 -27.40 10.94 -1.41
N LEU A 69 -26.52 10.99 -0.40
CA LEU A 69 -26.70 11.87 0.77
C LEU A 69 -26.68 13.36 0.42
N VAL A 70 -26.02 13.74 -0.67
CA VAL A 70 -25.97 15.12 -1.15
C VAL A 70 -26.92 15.42 -2.31
N GLY A 71 -27.80 14.48 -2.66
CA GLY A 71 -28.75 14.63 -3.77
C GLY A 71 -28.09 14.57 -5.15
N ALA A 72 -26.84 14.08 -5.24
CA ALA A 72 -26.15 13.84 -6.50
C ALA A 72 -26.40 12.41 -7.00
N THR A 73 -26.36 12.22 -8.32
CA THR A 73 -26.46 10.90 -8.95
C THR A 73 -25.08 10.42 -9.36
N ALA A 74 -24.77 9.17 -9.05
CA ALA A 74 -23.49 8.56 -9.40
C ALA A 74 -23.37 8.31 -10.91
N GLN A 75 -22.25 8.72 -11.51
CA GLN A 75 -21.98 8.62 -12.95
C GLN A 75 -20.56 8.13 -13.25
N GLY A 76 -20.33 7.72 -14.51
CA GLY A 76 -19.05 7.21 -15.00
C GLY A 76 -18.83 5.71 -14.78
N GLN A 77 -17.89 5.13 -15.51
CA GLN A 77 -17.38 3.78 -15.27
C GLN A 77 -15.89 3.89 -14.98
N LEU A 78 -15.47 3.38 -13.82
CA LEU A 78 -14.07 3.43 -13.40
C LEU A 78 -13.38 2.09 -13.65
N PRO A 79 -12.04 2.09 -13.90
CA PRO A 79 -11.29 0.86 -14.01
C PRO A 79 -11.32 0.09 -12.69
N GLU A 80 -11.48 -1.24 -12.78
CA GLU A 80 -11.49 -2.11 -11.61
C GLU A 80 -10.13 -2.15 -10.91
N PHE A 81 -9.05 -2.14 -11.68
CA PHE A 81 -7.68 -2.15 -11.20
C PHE A 81 -6.93 -0.92 -11.71
N GLU A 82 -6.20 -0.28 -10.79
CA GLU A 82 -5.23 0.76 -11.06
C GLU A 82 -4.08 0.56 -10.07
N VAL A 83 -2.84 0.80 -10.50
CA VAL A 83 -1.69 0.72 -9.59
C VAL A 83 -1.79 1.82 -8.53
N VAL A 84 -1.30 1.54 -7.33
CA VAL A 84 -1.48 2.45 -6.18
C VAL A 84 -0.35 3.46 -6.04
N ARG A 85 0.82 3.15 -6.61
CA ARG A 85 2.06 3.88 -6.38
C ARG A 85 2.78 4.22 -7.68
N ASP A 86 3.41 5.40 -7.71
CA ASP A 86 4.37 5.81 -8.73
C ASP A 86 5.79 5.33 -8.38
N ASN A 87 6.72 5.41 -9.33
CA ASN A 87 8.16 5.15 -9.19
C ASN A 87 8.51 3.76 -8.62
N THR A 88 7.54 2.86 -8.53
CA THR A 88 7.68 1.47 -8.10
C THR A 88 6.62 0.62 -8.81
N ASP A 89 6.60 -0.69 -8.55
CA ASP A 89 5.54 -1.57 -9.04
C ASP A 89 5.11 -2.56 -7.95
N PRO A 90 3.87 -3.11 -8.02
CA PRO A 90 3.35 -4.04 -7.03
C PRO A 90 4.28 -5.24 -6.73
N TRP A 91 5.06 -5.71 -7.70
CA TRP A 91 5.98 -6.82 -7.47
C TRP A 91 7.17 -6.40 -6.60
N LYS A 92 7.80 -5.26 -6.89
CA LYS A 92 8.84 -4.69 -6.03
C LYS A 92 8.32 -4.40 -4.62
N MET A 93 7.08 -3.94 -4.51
CA MET A 93 6.43 -3.69 -3.23
C MET A 93 6.35 -4.96 -2.36
N MET A 94 5.98 -6.09 -2.96
CA MET A 94 5.82 -7.34 -2.23
C MET A 94 7.14 -7.94 -1.73
N LEU A 95 8.29 -7.48 -2.22
CA LEU A 95 9.62 -7.88 -1.72
C LEU A 95 10.05 -7.15 -0.45
N ARG A 96 9.47 -5.98 -0.16
CA ARG A 96 9.93 -5.11 0.94
C ARG A 96 9.93 -5.75 2.32
N PRO A 97 9.00 -6.65 2.69
CA PRO A 97 9.11 -7.41 3.94
C PRO A 97 10.43 -8.20 4.03
N VAL A 98 10.83 -8.85 2.94
CA VAL A 98 12.09 -9.59 2.88
C VAL A 98 13.28 -8.64 2.95
N GLU A 99 13.21 -7.49 2.27
CA GLU A 99 14.27 -6.47 2.34
C GLU A 99 14.45 -5.94 3.76
N SER A 100 13.36 -5.69 4.50
CA SER A 100 13.39 -5.30 5.92
C SER A 100 14.06 -6.37 6.78
N TYR A 101 13.72 -7.65 6.59
CA TYR A 101 14.40 -8.74 7.28
C TYR A 101 15.90 -8.82 6.94
N ARG A 102 16.25 -8.70 5.66
CA ARG A 102 17.66 -8.73 5.20
C ARG A 102 18.45 -7.58 5.81
N ASP A 103 17.88 -6.38 5.86
CA ASP A 103 18.50 -5.22 6.51
C ASP A 103 18.71 -5.46 8.02
N ALA A 104 17.66 -5.88 8.72
CA ALA A 104 17.71 -6.15 10.16
C ALA A 104 18.74 -7.24 10.51
N SER A 105 18.69 -8.39 9.83
CA SER A 105 19.59 -9.52 10.05
C SER A 105 21.03 -9.23 9.63
N SER A 106 21.27 -8.40 8.61
CA SER A 106 22.63 -8.04 8.18
C SER A 106 23.44 -7.30 9.26
N LYS A 107 22.76 -6.68 10.24
CA LYS A 107 23.38 -6.00 11.39
C LYS A 107 23.93 -7.00 12.42
N GLU A 108 23.53 -8.27 12.35
CA GLU A 108 23.98 -9.36 13.22
C GLU A 108 24.53 -10.53 12.37
N PRO A 109 25.62 -10.33 11.60
CA PRO A 109 26.05 -11.29 10.58
C PRO A 109 26.55 -12.64 11.14
N HIS A 110 26.79 -12.71 12.45
CA HIS A 110 27.17 -13.92 13.17
C HIS A 110 25.98 -14.87 13.39
N LEU A 111 24.75 -14.37 13.28
CA LEU A 111 23.53 -15.15 13.46
C LEU A 111 22.92 -15.46 12.10
N ARG A 112 23.03 -16.73 11.67
CA ARG A 112 22.43 -17.25 10.44
C ARG A 112 21.60 -18.50 10.75
N PRO A 113 20.32 -18.35 11.06
CA PRO A 113 19.47 -19.47 11.44
C PRO A 113 19.29 -20.44 10.26
N SER A 114 19.26 -21.74 10.54
CA SER A 114 18.87 -22.77 9.56
C SER A 114 17.37 -23.09 9.61
N ALA A 115 16.70 -22.70 10.69
CA ALA A 115 15.26 -22.82 10.92
C ALA A 115 14.75 -21.60 11.72
N TRP A 116 13.45 -21.32 11.67
CA TRP A 116 12.84 -20.20 12.39
C TRP A 116 12.71 -20.41 13.89
N GLU A 117 12.64 -21.67 14.32
CA GLU A 117 12.32 -22.08 15.69
C GLU A 117 13.42 -23.00 16.25
N ASN A 118 13.36 -23.26 17.56
CA ASN A 118 14.32 -24.10 18.30
C ASN A 118 15.75 -23.55 18.30
N LEU A 119 15.87 -22.22 18.29
CA LEU A 119 17.15 -21.52 18.46
C LEU A 119 17.44 -21.30 19.94
N GLU A 120 18.71 -21.05 20.28
CA GLU A 120 19.09 -20.52 21.60
C GLU A 120 18.30 -19.23 21.90
N ALA A 121 17.95 -19.00 23.17
CA ALA A 121 17.00 -17.97 23.56
C ALA A 121 17.35 -16.57 23.02
N ASP A 122 18.64 -16.23 22.99
CA ASP A 122 19.13 -14.93 22.51
C ASP A 122 19.01 -14.82 20.98
N ALA A 123 19.34 -15.91 20.27
CA ALA A 123 19.19 -16.02 18.83
C ALA A 123 17.70 -15.97 18.42
N GLN A 124 16.82 -16.66 19.15
CA GLN A 124 15.39 -16.64 18.89
C GLN A 124 14.83 -15.22 19.00
N ARG A 125 15.20 -14.45 20.04
CA ARG A 125 14.76 -13.05 20.19
C ARG A 125 15.21 -12.16 19.03
N SER A 126 16.43 -12.32 18.54
CA SER A 126 16.90 -11.57 17.37
C SER A 126 16.11 -11.94 16.10
N VAL A 127 15.90 -13.24 15.86
CA VAL A 127 15.13 -13.72 14.69
C VAL A 127 13.68 -13.26 14.74
N ASP A 128 13.02 -13.37 15.91
CA ASP A 128 11.64 -12.92 16.11
C ASP A 128 11.52 -11.42 15.82
N ARG A 129 12.48 -10.60 16.27
CA ARG A 129 12.53 -9.17 15.97
C ARG A 129 12.64 -8.89 14.47
N TRP A 130 13.53 -9.58 13.75
CA TRP A 130 13.69 -9.35 12.30
C TRP A 130 12.42 -9.74 11.52
N LEU A 131 11.75 -10.81 11.94
CA LEU A 131 10.47 -11.24 11.38
C LEU A 131 9.35 -10.26 11.73
N GLU A 132 9.34 -9.72 12.94
CA GLU A 132 8.40 -8.68 13.35
C GLU A 132 8.56 -7.42 12.49
N GLU A 133 9.79 -6.92 12.30
CA GLU A 133 10.07 -5.76 11.42
C GLU A 133 9.61 -6.01 9.97
N ALA A 134 9.77 -7.24 9.46
CA ALA A 134 9.28 -7.61 8.14
C ALA A 134 7.74 -7.65 8.06
N ASN A 135 7.07 -8.16 9.10
CA ASN A 135 5.61 -8.21 9.16
C ASN A 135 5.00 -6.82 9.32
N GLU A 136 5.57 -5.98 10.17
CA GLU A 136 5.19 -4.57 10.32
C GLU A 136 5.32 -3.84 8.97
N ARG A 137 6.41 -4.10 8.24
CA ARG A 137 6.59 -3.55 6.89
C ARG A 137 5.48 -3.96 5.93
N LEU A 138 5.06 -5.23 5.97
CA LEU A 138 3.93 -5.73 5.18
C LEU A 138 2.62 -5.04 5.57
N ILE A 139 2.32 -4.95 6.87
CA ILE A 139 1.11 -4.30 7.39
C ILE A 139 1.04 -2.85 6.93
N ASP A 140 2.12 -2.08 7.11
CA ASP A 140 2.19 -0.66 6.75
C ASP A 140 1.92 -0.43 5.27
N ILE A 141 2.50 -1.26 4.40
CA ILE A 141 2.30 -1.19 2.95
C ILE A 141 0.83 -1.42 2.61
N ILE A 142 0.25 -2.50 3.13
CA ILE A 142 -1.10 -2.94 2.75
C ILE A 142 -2.17 -2.02 3.32
N ASP A 143 -2.02 -1.54 4.56
CA ASP A 143 -2.94 -0.55 5.12
C ASP A 143 -2.87 0.78 4.35
N THR A 144 -1.66 1.28 4.06
CA THR A 144 -1.47 2.50 3.26
C THR A 144 -2.13 2.37 1.88
N ASP A 145 -1.85 1.27 1.17
CA ASP A 145 -2.37 1.07 -0.18
C ASP A 145 -3.89 0.86 -0.19
N SER A 146 -4.46 0.26 0.87
CA SER A 146 -5.92 0.15 1.04
C SER A 146 -6.60 1.50 1.09
N MET A 147 -6.02 2.44 1.83
CA MET A 147 -6.54 3.79 2.02
C MET A 147 -6.45 4.59 0.73
N ILE A 148 -5.30 4.52 0.04
CA ILE A 148 -5.08 5.21 -1.22
C ILE A 148 -6.04 4.68 -2.29
N ALA A 149 -6.07 3.37 -2.51
CA ALA A 149 -6.90 2.76 -3.56
C ALA A 149 -8.40 3.06 -3.39
N GLY A 150 -8.94 2.91 -2.17
CA GLY A 150 -10.35 3.20 -1.90
C GLY A 150 -10.68 4.69 -2.02
N THR A 151 -9.78 5.57 -1.56
CA THR A 151 -9.98 7.02 -1.60
C THR A 151 -9.88 7.58 -3.02
N HIS A 152 -8.91 7.12 -3.81
CA HIS A 152 -8.78 7.52 -5.22
C HIS A 152 -10.03 7.13 -6.01
N ALA A 153 -10.48 5.88 -5.89
CA ALA A 153 -11.71 5.43 -6.56
C ALA A 153 -12.95 6.23 -6.11
N THR A 154 -13.03 6.60 -4.83
CA THR A 154 -14.12 7.45 -4.31
C THR A 154 -14.09 8.84 -4.96
N LEU A 155 -12.92 9.46 -5.05
CA LEU A 155 -12.77 10.83 -5.55
C LEU A 155 -12.89 10.90 -7.08
N GLU A 156 -12.41 9.89 -7.80
CA GLU A 156 -12.70 9.69 -9.23
C GLU A 156 -14.20 9.59 -9.47
N ARG A 157 -14.91 8.79 -8.66
CA ARG A 157 -16.37 8.64 -8.79
C ARG A 157 -17.10 9.95 -8.54
N TYR A 158 -16.67 10.74 -7.57
CA TYR A 158 -17.20 12.10 -7.35
C TYR A 158 -16.93 13.01 -8.54
N ARG A 159 -15.72 12.98 -9.11
CA ARG A 159 -15.35 13.77 -10.29
C ARG A 159 -16.25 13.45 -11.49
N GLU A 160 -16.41 12.16 -11.81
CA GLU A 160 -17.29 11.70 -12.89
C GLU A 160 -18.76 12.07 -12.67
N SER A 161 -19.16 12.26 -11.41
CA SER A 161 -20.50 12.68 -11.02
C SER A 161 -20.67 14.21 -10.93
N GLY A 162 -19.71 14.98 -11.45
CA GLY A 162 -19.76 16.44 -11.50
C GLY A 162 -19.48 17.16 -10.17
N VAL A 163 -19.05 16.42 -9.13
CA VAL A 163 -18.66 17.03 -7.86
C VAL A 163 -17.27 17.64 -8.01
N THR A 164 -17.08 18.84 -7.45
CA THR A 164 -15.80 19.57 -7.50
C THR A 164 -15.12 19.71 -6.15
N ARG A 165 -15.85 19.54 -5.05
CA ARG A 165 -15.37 19.76 -3.69
C ARG A 165 -15.69 18.60 -2.77
N TYR A 166 -14.84 18.38 -1.78
CA TYR A 166 -15.04 17.36 -0.75
C TYR A 166 -14.45 17.80 0.60
N ARG A 167 -14.84 17.07 1.65
CA ARG A 167 -14.27 17.19 3.00
C ARG A 167 -13.88 15.81 3.52
N ARG A 168 -12.81 15.75 4.33
CA ARG A 168 -12.42 14.52 5.04
C ARG A 168 -13.28 14.32 6.29
N ILE A 169 -13.71 13.09 6.53
CA ILE A 169 -14.46 12.68 7.71
C ILE A 169 -13.56 11.82 8.59
N ILE A 170 -13.30 12.29 9.80
CA ILE A 170 -12.46 11.56 10.75
C ILE A 170 -13.28 10.47 11.45
N HIS A 171 -12.64 9.33 11.72
CA HIS A 171 -13.22 8.22 12.45
C HIS A 171 -12.40 7.93 13.72
N PRO A 172 -12.44 8.80 14.75
CA PRO A 172 -11.69 8.60 15.99
C PRO A 172 -12.09 7.30 16.70
N GLU A 173 -13.30 6.78 16.46
CA GLU A 173 -13.76 5.53 17.04
C GLU A 173 -13.02 4.29 16.51
N LEU A 174 -12.15 4.47 15.51
CA LEU A 174 -11.38 3.41 14.86
C LEU A 174 -9.91 3.43 15.22
N SER A 175 -9.46 4.49 15.87
CA SER A 175 -8.10 4.60 16.36
C SER A 175 -8.05 4.22 17.84
N LYS A 176 -7.08 3.37 18.20
CA LYS A 176 -6.78 3.08 19.62
C LYS A 176 -6.33 4.33 20.38
N THR A 177 -5.69 5.28 19.70
CA THR A 177 -5.11 6.51 20.28
C THR A 177 -5.92 7.76 19.91
N GLY A 178 -7.03 7.62 19.18
CA GLY A 178 -7.83 8.73 18.67
C GLY A 178 -7.30 9.33 17.36
N THR A 179 -7.94 10.41 16.89
CA THR A 179 -7.57 11.11 15.66
C THR A 179 -6.36 12.01 15.90
N CYS A 180 -5.28 11.87 15.12
CA CYS A 180 -4.10 12.72 15.29
C CYS A 180 -4.36 14.18 14.83
N GLY A 181 -3.60 15.14 15.36
CA GLY A 181 -3.80 16.57 15.08
C GLY A 181 -3.72 16.95 13.59
N LEU A 182 -2.99 16.19 12.78
CA LEU A 182 -2.94 16.38 11.32
C LEU A 182 -4.29 16.07 10.66
N CYS A 183 -4.94 14.99 11.09
CA CYS A 183 -6.25 14.58 10.56
C CYS A 183 -7.34 15.58 10.92
N VAL A 184 -7.29 16.18 12.11
CA VAL A 184 -8.22 17.24 12.57
C VAL A 184 -8.12 18.46 11.67
N VAL A 185 -6.90 18.97 11.48
CA VAL A 185 -6.62 20.09 10.57
C VAL A 185 -7.04 19.75 9.15
N ALA A 186 -6.89 18.48 8.75
CA ALA A 186 -7.33 18.05 7.44
C ALA A 186 -8.87 18.00 7.32
N ALA A 187 -9.60 17.57 8.34
CA ALA A 187 -11.07 17.48 8.36
C ALA A 187 -11.78 18.84 8.38
N ASP A 188 -11.13 19.86 8.95
CA ASP A 188 -11.67 21.22 9.04
C ASP A 188 -11.68 21.98 7.71
N ARG A 189 -10.99 21.47 6.67
CA ARG A 189 -10.86 22.12 5.37
C ARG A 189 -11.79 21.54 4.30
N VAL A 190 -12.12 22.40 3.33
CA VAL A 190 -12.72 22.00 2.05
C VAL A 190 -11.62 21.85 1.01
N TYR A 191 -11.65 20.76 0.27
CA TYR A 191 -10.68 20.45 -0.78
C TYR A 191 -11.35 20.46 -2.15
N SER A 192 -10.55 20.79 -3.16
CA SER A 192 -10.91 20.53 -4.55
C SER A 192 -10.58 19.08 -4.90
N ILE A 193 -11.46 18.40 -5.62
CA ILE A 193 -11.19 17.04 -6.16
C ILE A 193 -10.02 17.07 -7.17
N ALA A 194 -9.65 18.23 -7.71
CA ALA A 194 -8.46 18.37 -8.54
C ALA A 194 -7.15 18.41 -7.73
N ALA A 195 -7.21 18.68 -6.43
CA ALA A 195 -6.05 18.77 -5.54
C ALA A 195 -6.05 17.59 -4.57
N LEU A 196 -5.89 16.38 -5.12
CA LEU A 196 -5.88 15.15 -4.36
C LEU A 196 -4.69 15.13 -3.41
N MET A 197 -5.00 15.18 -2.12
CA MET A 197 -4.01 14.97 -1.07
C MET A 197 -4.11 13.50 -0.66
N PRO A 198 -3.10 12.65 -0.97
CA PRO A 198 -3.10 11.27 -0.56
C PRO A 198 -3.25 11.12 0.97
N LEU A 199 -3.78 9.96 1.33
CA LEU A 199 -3.82 9.49 2.70
C LEU A 199 -2.59 8.61 2.93
N HIS A 200 -2.01 8.69 4.14
CA HIS A 200 -1.00 7.75 4.59
C HIS A 200 -1.67 6.65 5.44
N GLY A 201 -0.98 5.53 5.66
CA GLY A 201 -1.42 4.48 6.59
C GLY A 201 -1.68 5.00 8.01
N ASN A 202 -2.48 4.26 8.78
CA ASN A 202 -2.93 4.61 10.14
C ASN A 202 -3.85 5.86 10.24
N CYS A 203 -4.28 6.41 9.11
CA CYS A 203 -5.30 7.45 9.07
C CYS A 203 -6.70 6.82 8.93
N HIS A 204 -7.54 6.91 9.96
CA HIS A 204 -8.93 6.45 9.88
C HIS A 204 -9.84 7.59 9.38
N CYS A 205 -9.81 7.90 8.10
CA CYS A 205 -10.69 8.92 7.54
C CYS A 205 -11.27 8.53 6.18
N THR A 206 -12.49 9.00 5.93
CA THR A 206 -13.18 8.88 4.63
C THR A 206 -13.39 10.27 4.01
N VAL A 207 -14.05 10.36 2.86
CA VAL A 207 -14.29 11.63 2.15
C VAL A 207 -15.75 11.78 1.75
N LEU A 208 -16.37 12.92 2.10
CA LEU A 208 -17.74 13.24 1.68
C LEU A 208 -17.76 14.36 0.63
N PRO A 209 -18.63 14.25 -0.40
CA PRO A 209 -18.77 15.26 -1.42
C PRO A 209 -19.47 16.50 -0.87
N ILE A 210 -19.20 17.65 -1.47
CA ILE A 210 -19.92 18.90 -1.18
C ILE A 210 -20.59 19.38 -2.48
N VAL A 211 -21.92 19.51 -2.45
CA VAL A 211 -22.73 19.96 -3.58
C VAL A 211 -23.53 21.19 -3.16
N GLY A 212 -23.34 22.32 -3.87
CA GLY A 212 -23.91 23.60 -3.45
C GLY A 212 -23.50 23.98 -2.04
N ASP A 213 -24.48 24.19 -1.16
CA ASP A 213 -24.31 24.49 0.27
C ASP A 213 -24.43 23.23 1.17
N ASN A 214 -24.64 22.05 0.58
CA ASN A 214 -24.73 20.81 1.33
C ASN A 214 -23.33 20.23 1.60
N ASP A 215 -22.81 20.51 2.79
CA ASP A 215 -21.59 19.91 3.36
C ASP A 215 -21.96 19.03 4.57
N PRO A 216 -22.24 17.73 4.35
CA PRO A 216 -22.56 16.82 5.44
C PRO A 216 -21.41 16.67 6.44
N GLY A 217 -20.17 16.81 5.97
CA GLY A 217 -18.99 16.58 6.78
C GLY A 217 -18.74 17.64 7.84
N LEU A 218 -19.21 18.87 7.61
CA LEU A 218 -19.09 19.97 8.58
C LEU A 218 -19.77 19.62 9.91
N ARG A 219 -20.97 19.01 9.85
CA ARG A 219 -21.72 18.62 11.05
C ARG A 219 -21.18 17.33 11.68
N LEU A 220 -20.72 16.39 10.87
CA LEU A 220 -20.22 15.09 11.35
C LEU A 220 -18.93 15.22 12.15
N ASN A 221 -18.05 16.14 11.78
CA ASN A 221 -16.80 16.37 12.49
C ASN A 221 -16.98 17.26 13.74
N ASP A 222 -18.13 17.92 13.91
CA ASP A 222 -18.28 19.08 14.80
C ASP A 222 -18.04 18.73 16.28
N ASP A 223 -18.53 17.58 16.75
CA ASP A 223 -18.35 17.12 18.14
C ASP A 223 -16.92 16.65 18.41
N ASP A 224 -16.30 15.98 17.43
CA ASP A 224 -14.91 15.52 17.52
C ASP A 224 -13.93 16.69 17.47
N LEU A 225 -14.17 17.67 16.59
CA LEU A 225 -13.41 18.91 16.53
C LEU A 225 -13.54 19.69 17.84
N LYS A 226 -14.75 19.83 18.41
CA LYS A 226 -14.97 20.51 19.71
C LYS A 226 -14.28 19.80 20.88
N ARG A 227 -14.24 18.47 20.90
CA ARG A 227 -13.49 17.70 21.91
C ARG A 227 -11.99 17.98 21.80
N ILE A 228 -11.43 17.86 20.60
CA ILE A 228 -9.98 18.02 20.38
C ILE A 228 -9.54 19.47 20.58
N TYR A 229 -10.34 20.45 20.18
CA TYR A 229 -10.05 21.87 20.46
C TYR A 229 -10.09 22.21 21.95
N ARG A 230 -10.92 21.53 22.75
CA ARG A 230 -10.89 21.65 24.22
C ARG A 230 -9.61 21.08 24.80
N GLU A 231 -9.16 19.91 24.32
CA GLU A 231 -7.92 19.26 24.74
C GLU A 231 -6.67 20.05 24.31
N ALA A 232 -6.70 20.68 23.14
CA ALA A 232 -5.64 21.58 22.64
C ALA A 232 -5.64 22.97 23.31
N GLY A 233 -6.55 23.22 24.25
CA GLY A 233 -6.64 24.48 24.99
C GLY A 233 -7.26 25.65 24.21
N GLY A 234 -7.89 25.43 23.06
CA GLY A 234 -8.69 26.43 22.31
C GLY A 234 -8.37 26.52 20.81
N THR A 235 -9.15 27.34 20.10
CA THR A 235 -9.13 27.51 18.63
C THR A 235 -8.37 28.75 18.14
N THR A 236 -7.66 29.46 19.02
CA THR A 236 -7.01 30.72 18.63
C THR A 236 -5.82 30.49 17.69
N ALA A 237 -5.63 31.40 16.73
CA ALA A 237 -4.53 31.34 15.77
C ALA A 237 -3.13 31.22 16.42
N ALA A 238 -2.95 31.71 17.65
CA ALA A 238 -1.73 31.56 18.43
C ALA A 238 -1.48 30.12 18.92
N LYS A 239 -2.55 29.37 19.26
CA LYS A 239 -2.47 27.97 19.70
C LYS A 239 -2.36 26.99 18.52
N LEU A 240 -2.97 27.33 17.39
CA LEU A 240 -2.86 26.56 16.14
C LEU A 240 -1.55 26.82 15.37
N ARG A 241 -0.80 27.90 15.68
CA ARG A 241 0.50 28.23 15.06
C ARG A 241 1.60 27.19 15.34
N GLN A 242 1.45 26.37 16.38
CA GLN A 242 2.38 25.28 16.71
C GLN A 242 2.12 24.01 15.88
N THR A 243 0.98 23.91 15.19
CA THR A 243 0.60 22.81 14.29
C THR A 243 0.75 23.21 12.82
N ARG A 244 1.89 23.79 12.45
CA ARG A 244 2.19 24.03 11.03
C ARG A 244 2.48 22.69 10.37
N VAL A 245 1.55 22.24 9.55
CA VAL A 245 1.69 21.03 8.73
C VAL A 245 2.42 21.39 7.44
N LEU A 246 3.47 20.64 7.12
CA LEU A 246 4.10 20.69 5.80
C LEU A 246 3.47 19.62 4.92
N THR A 247 3.30 19.96 3.64
CA THR A 247 3.07 18.93 2.62
C THR A 247 4.45 18.53 2.10
N LEU A 248 4.78 17.25 2.21
CA LEU A 248 5.99 16.67 1.63
C LEU A 248 5.56 15.71 0.53
N THR A 249 6.26 15.69 -0.60
CA THR A 249 5.99 14.71 -1.65
C THR A 249 6.74 13.42 -1.34
N ASN A 250 6.00 12.34 -1.09
CA ASN A 250 6.54 11.00 -1.14
C ASN A 250 6.63 10.56 -2.61
N SER A 251 7.77 10.01 -3.02
CA SER A 251 8.02 9.64 -4.42
C SER A 251 7.11 8.53 -4.95
N GLU A 252 6.43 7.77 -4.08
CA GLU A 252 5.57 6.66 -4.49
C GLU A 252 4.10 6.94 -4.25
N ILE A 253 3.76 7.51 -3.10
CA ILE A 253 2.36 7.74 -2.70
C ILE A 253 1.93 9.20 -2.78
N GLY A 254 2.81 10.11 -3.22
CA GLY A 254 2.49 11.50 -3.47
C GLY A 254 2.49 12.40 -2.24
N PRO A 255 1.76 13.55 -2.28
CA PRO A 255 1.73 14.52 -1.20
C PRO A 255 1.23 13.95 0.14
N VAL A 256 2.11 13.88 1.13
CA VAL A 256 1.78 13.48 2.51
C VAL A 256 1.91 14.66 3.47
N LEU A 257 1.04 14.69 4.48
CA LEU A 257 1.13 15.66 5.56
C LEU A 257 2.23 15.25 6.55
N SER A 258 3.11 16.18 6.91
CA SER A 258 4.18 15.96 7.86
C SER A 258 4.31 17.10 8.87
N ALA A 259 4.93 16.83 10.01
CA ALA A 259 5.29 17.86 10.98
C ALA A 259 6.36 18.81 10.40
N LYS A 260 6.37 20.06 10.85
CA LYS A 260 7.24 21.13 10.30
C LYS A 260 8.74 20.80 10.27
N ASP A 261 9.21 19.94 11.18
CA ASP A 261 10.65 19.70 11.38
C ASP A 261 11.20 18.53 10.54
N VAL A 262 10.36 17.89 9.71
CA VAL A 262 10.81 16.84 8.80
C VAL A 262 11.43 17.47 7.55
N LYS A 263 12.73 17.21 7.34
CA LYS A 263 13.45 17.67 6.15
C LYS A 263 12.83 17.02 4.89
N PRO A 264 12.47 17.80 3.87
CA PRO A 264 12.07 17.24 2.58
C PRO A 264 13.20 16.36 2.05
N ARG A 265 12.87 15.14 1.62
CA ARG A 265 13.79 14.36 0.77
C ARG A 265 13.84 15.04 -0.60
N LYS A 266 14.93 14.81 -1.36
CA LYS A 266 15.16 15.37 -2.70
C LYS A 266 13.88 15.24 -3.53
N ASP A 267 13.45 16.32 -4.18
CA ASP A 267 12.25 16.32 -5.01
C ASP A 267 12.39 15.26 -6.10
N VAL A 268 11.55 14.23 -6.01
CA VAL A 268 11.32 13.25 -7.07
C VAL A 268 9.94 13.59 -7.62
N ASP A 269 9.86 13.74 -8.95
CA ASP A 269 8.58 13.96 -9.60
C ASP A 269 7.66 12.76 -9.31
N TRP A 270 6.46 13.07 -8.81
CA TRP A 270 5.41 12.11 -8.55
C TRP A 270 4.22 12.43 -9.44
N HIS A 271 3.68 11.39 -10.05
CA HIS A 271 2.48 11.43 -10.86
C HIS A 271 1.40 10.61 -10.17
N GLN A 272 0.17 11.12 -10.18
CA GLN A 272 -0.94 10.32 -9.72
C GLN A 272 -1.09 9.10 -10.64
N PRO A 273 -1.17 7.88 -10.08
CA PRO A 273 -1.45 6.71 -10.89
C PRO A 273 -2.71 6.86 -11.72
N ASP A 274 -2.64 6.37 -12.95
CA ASP A 274 -3.74 6.35 -13.91
C ASP A 274 -3.69 5.06 -14.76
N ALA A 275 -4.54 5.00 -15.78
CA ALA A 275 -4.62 3.84 -16.68
C ALA A 275 -3.34 3.63 -17.51
N ASP A 276 -2.65 4.70 -17.88
CA ASP A 276 -1.43 4.61 -18.71
C ASP A 276 -0.26 4.12 -17.85
N MET A 277 -0.05 4.69 -16.67
CA MET A 277 0.92 4.20 -15.68
C MET A 277 0.63 2.74 -15.30
N THR A 278 -0.66 2.39 -15.10
CA THR A 278 -1.05 1.01 -14.81
C THR A 278 -0.62 0.07 -15.92
N ARG A 279 -0.81 0.44 -17.19
CA ARG A 279 -0.37 -0.35 -18.34
C ARG A 279 1.16 -0.48 -18.37
N GLU A 280 1.89 0.61 -18.17
CA GLU A 280 3.35 0.62 -18.16
C GLU A 280 3.94 -0.26 -17.05
N GLN A 281 3.39 -0.19 -15.84
CA GLN A 281 3.85 -1.02 -14.73
C GLN A 281 3.53 -2.51 -14.96
N ILE A 282 2.36 -2.85 -15.51
CA ILE A 282 2.02 -4.23 -15.89
C ILE A 282 2.99 -4.75 -16.97
N GLN A 283 3.33 -3.94 -17.96
CA GLN A 283 4.30 -4.28 -19.01
C GLN A 283 5.69 -4.54 -18.41
N ARG A 284 6.16 -3.66 -17.51
CA ARG A 284 7.45 -3.81 -16.83
C ARG A 284 7.52 -5.08 -15.97
N MET A 285 6.44 -5.40 -15.25
CA MET A 285 6.34 -6.65 -14.50
C MET A 285 6.37 -7.87 -15.43
N LEU A 286 5.73 -7.80 -16.60
CA LEU A 286 5.73 -8.90 -17.57
C LEU A 286 7.13 -9.12 -18.17
N GLU A 287 7.84 -8.05 -18.51
CA GLU A 287 9.22 -8.10 -18.97
C GLU A 287 10.13 -8.76 -17.93
N ARG A 288 10.03 -8.34 -16.67
CA ARG A 288 10.74 -8.95 -15.55
C ARG A 288 10.45 -10.45 -15.43
N ALA A 289 9.18 -10.84 -15.49
CA ALA A 289 8.78 -12.25 -15.39
C ALA A 289 9.36 -13.11 -16.53
N ASN A 290 9.44 -12.55 -17.75
CA ASN A 290 10.02 -13.23 -18.90
C ASN A 290 11.54 -13.40 -18.75
N VAL A 291 12.25 -12.36 -18.30
CA VAL A 291 13.69 -12.44 -18.03
C VAL A 291 13.96 -13.47 -16.92
N PHE A 292 13.23 -13.41 -15.81
CA PHE A 292 13.45 -14.31 -14.68
C PHE A 292 13.12 -15.76 -15.01
N THR A 293 12.10 -16.03 -15.85
CA THR A 293 11.80 -17.37 -16.35
C THR A 293 13.02 -18.05 -16.98
N ALA A 294 13.84 -17.31 -17.74
CA ALA A 294 15.04 -17.86 -18.36
C ALA A 294 16.06 -18.32 -17.31
N TYR A 295 16.26 -17.52 -16.26
CA TYR A 295 17.20 -17.84 -15.17
C TYR A 295 16.69 -18.98 -14.28
N TYR A 296 15.40 -19.02 -13.94
CA TYR A 296 14.81 -20.17 -13.24
C TYR A 296 15.07 -21.48 -13.97
N ARG A 297 14.79 -21.52 -15.29
CA ARG A 297 15.02 -22.72 -16.12
C ARG A 297 16.49 -23.10 -16.20
N LYS A 298 17.38 -22.11 -16.21
CA LYS A 298 18.84 -22.35 -16.22
C LYS A 298 19.32 -22.98 -14.92
N VAL A 299 18.89 -22.46 -13.76
CA VAL A 299 19.21 -23.06 -12.45
C VAL A 299 18.60 -24.45 -12.34
N GLU A 300 17.35 -24.64 -12.76
CA GLU A 300 16.67 -25.94 -12.71
C GLU A 300 17.38 -27.00 -13.58
N SER A 301 17.76 -26.65 -14.80
CA SER A 301 18.39 -27.60 -15.75
C SER A 301 19.85 -27.91 -15.42
N THR A 302 20.59 -26.95 -14.86
CA THR A 302 22.02 -27.12 -14.58
C THR A 302 22.31 -27.55 -13.14
N GLY A 303 21.38 -27.32 -12.21
CA GLY A 303 21.61 -27.48 -10.77
C GLY A 303 22.66 -26.53 -10.21
N LYS A 304 22.99 -25.44 -10.93
CA LYS A 304 24.02 -24.46 -10.54
C LYS A 304 23.39 -23.08 -10.30
N ALA A 305 24.00 -22.32 -9.40
CA ALA A 305 23.61 -20.94 -9.13
C ALA A 305 23.87 -20.04 -10.35
N GLU A 306 23.03 -19.01 -10.50
CA GLU A 306 23.10 -18.02 -11.55
C GLU A 306 23.09 -16.61 -10.97
N HIS A 307 23.97 -15.77 -11.49
CA HIS A 307 24.09 -14.36 -11.11
C HIS A 307 23.90 -13.48 -12.34
N PHE A 308 23.01 -12.51 -12.24
CA PHE A 308 22.70 -11.64 -13.37
C PHE A 308 22.25 -10.25 -12.90
N ARG A 309 22.53 -9.25 -13.73
CA ARG A 309 22.05 -7.89 -13.51
C ARG A 309 20.74 -7.68 -14.26
N TYR A 310 19.74 -7.12 -13.60
CA TYR A 310 18.50 -6.66 -14.22
C TYR A 310 18.06 -5.37 -13.55
N GLU A 311 17.75 -4.34 -14.36
CA GLU A 311 17.59 -2.97 -13.89
C GLU A 311 18.79 -2.53 -13.00
N GLU A 312 18.53 -2.03 -11.79
CA GLU A 312 19.53 -1.54 -10.85
C GLU A 312 20.14 -2.64 -9.94
N HIS A 313 19.65 -3.89 -10.03
CA HIS A 313 19.96 -4.94 -9.05
C HIS A 313 20.73 -6.12 -9.67
N THR A 314 21.60 -6.73 -8.85
CA THR A 314 22.23 -8.02 -9.15
C THR A 314 21.48 -9.11 -8.39
N TYR A 315 20.88 -10.04 -9.13
CA TYR A 315 20.10 -11.15 -8.60
C TYR A 315 20.94 -12.41 -8.47
N HIS A 316 20.69 -13.18 -7.40
CA HIS A 316 21.38 -14.40 -7.05
C HIS A 316 20.36 -15.55 -6.98
N PHE A 317 20.27 -16.32 -8.06
CA PHE A 317 19.33 -17.45 -8.13
C PHE A 317 20.08 -18.73 -7.80
N GLU A 318 19.70 -19.39 -6.72
CA GLU A 318 20.36 -20.62 -6.24
C GLU A 318 19.42 -21.84 -6.31
N PRO A 319 19.97 -23.07 -6.44
CA PRO A 319 19.17 -24.29 -6.30
C PRO A 319 18.49 -24.35 -4.92
N SER A 320 17.20 -24.66 -4.90
CA SER A 320 16.42 -24.85 -3.67
C SER A 320 15.30 -25.85 -3.92
N PRO A 321 14.85 -26.62 -2.90
CA PRO A 321 13.64 -27.44 -3.00
C PRO A 321 12.40 -26.65 -3.45
N HIS A 322 12.36 -25.34 -3.17
CA HIS A 322 11.25 -24.45 -3.51
C HIS A 322 11.36 -23.84 -4.93
N LEU A 323 12.44 -24.09 -5.67
CA LEU A 323 12.70 -23.46 -6.97
C LEU A 323 11.58 -23.73 -7.99
N LYS A 324 11.07 -24.96 -8.04
CA LYS A 324 9.98 -25.35 -8.95
C LYS A 324 8.69 -24.58 -8.65
N GLN A 325 8.36 -24.41 -7.38
CA GLN A 325 7.18 -23.65 -6.96
C GLN A 325 7.34 -22.16 -7.27
N ALA A 326 8.55 -21.61 -7.07
CA ALA A 326 8.86 -20.23 -7.44
C ALA A 326 8.74 -19.99 -8.96
N LEU A 327 9.28 -20.89 -9.79
CA LEU A 327 9.11 -20.84 -11.24
C LEU A 327 7.63 -20.95 -11.66
N ALA A 328 6.87 -21.89 -11.09
CA ALA A 328 5.44 -22.03 -11.37
C ALA A 328 4.67 -20.74 -11.02
N SER A 329 5.00 -20.09 -9.91
CA SER A 329 4.39 -18.83 -9.49
C SER A 329 4.74 -17.68 -10.45
N ASN A 330 5.99 -17.60 -10.89
CA ASN A 330 6.44 -16.63 -11.88
C ASN A 330 5.72 -16.79 -13.23
N LEU A 331 5.56 -18.03 -13.71
CA LEU A 331 4.86 -18.34 -14.97
C LEU A 331 3.37 -18.00 -14.88
N ALA A 332 2.70 -18.39 -13.79
CA ALA A 332 1.30 -18.07 -13.56
C ALA A 332 1.07 -16.54 -13.51
N PHE A 333 1.99 -15.81 -12.86
CA PHE A 333 1.92 -14.35 -12.82
C PHE A 333 2.12 -13.73 -14.21
N ALA A 334 3.11 -14.19 -14.98
CA ALA A 334 3.31 -13.73 -16.35
C ALA A 334 2.06 -13.94 -17.23
N GLN A 335 1.38 -15.08 -17.09
CA GLN A 335 0.14 -15.35 -17.81
C GLN A 335 -0.98 -14.38 -17.39
N GLN A 336 -1.12 -14.10 -16.09
CA GLN A 336 -2.07 -13.11 -15.59
C GLN A 336 -1.79 -11.71 -16.17
N LEU A 337 -0.52 -11.29 -16.24
CA LEU A 337 -0.12 -9.99 -16.78
C LEU A 337 -0.42 -9.90 -18.29
N ARG A 338 -0.14 -10.96 -19.06
CA ARG A 338 -0.53 -11.04 -20.49
C ARG A 338 -2.03 -10.86 -20.67
N ALA A 339 -2.84 -11.56 -19.87
CA ALA A 339 -4.29 -11.44 -19.92
C ALA A 339 -4.76 -10.01 -19.64
N ARG A 340 -4.18 -9.32 -18.65
CA ARG A 340 -4.50 -7.92 -18.34
C ARG A 340 -4.10 -6.95 -19.46
N LEU A 341 -3.00 -7.21 -20.15
CA LEU A 341 -2.58 -6.44 -21.33
C LEU A 341 -3.33 -6.83 -22.62
N ARG A 342 -4.22 -7.83 -22.56
CA ARG A 342 -4.91 -8.41 -23.73
C ARG A 342 -3.94 -8.93 -24.80
N LEU A 343 -2.78 -9.41 -24.37
CA LEU A 343 -1.82 -10.10 -25.23
C LEU A 343 -2.24 -11.57 -25.40
N ALA A 344 -1.94 -12.17 -26.54
CA ALA A 344 -2.12 -13.61 -26.74
C ALA A 344 -1.30 -14.41 -25.72
N ALA A 345 -1.85 -15.54 -25.27
CA ALA A 345 -1.29 -16.38 -24.19
C ALA A 345 0.07 -16.98 -24.54
#